data_AF-A0A0C9VC77-F1
#
_entry.id   AF-A0A0C9VC77-F1
#
_cell.length_a   1.000
_cell.length_b   1.000
_cell.length_c   1.000
_cell.angle_alpha   90.00
_cell.angle_beta   90.00
_cell.angle_gamma   90.00
#
_symmetry.space_group_name_H-M   'P 1'
#
loop_
_entity.id
_entity.type
_entity.pdbx_description
1 polymer ?
#
loop_
_entity_poly.entity_id
_entity_poly.type
_entity_poly.pdbx_seq_one_letter_code
_entity_poly.pdbx_strand_id
1 'polypeptide(L)'
;PTMTHNPHNNIIPNFTAPEYANLLTQIISDSCTIAQAAELLKLAWEANNDIEKEHWDCRIQAEAEHAAQDLRDRVATEKSKEAEMECELEEARQEDRKKYRHKHTSIPNHPPPRTPLVIPSPFTICTLTEGKHCPLWYFTNQGLQTAKTSAGTGDDDTIIF
;
A
#
# COMPACT_ATOMS: atom_id res chain seq x y z
N PRO A 1 17.81 13.66 37.30
CA PRO A 1 19.19 13.37 36.82
C PRO A 1 19.13 12.38 35.66
N THR A 2 19.40 12.84 34.44
CA THR A 2 19.49 11.97 33.26
C THR A 2 20.80 11.17 33.34
N MET A 3 20.74 9.91 33.80
CA MET A 3 21.90 9.00 33.81
C MET A 3 22.36 8.74 32.36
N THR A 4 23.38 9.47 31.90
CA THR A 4 23.93 9.35 30.54
C THR A 4 24.90 8.19 30.38
N HIS A 5 25.32 7.56 31.47
CA HIS A 5 26.29 6.47 31.49
C HIS A 5 25.62 5.13 31.85
N ASN A 6 26.00 4.06 31.15
CA ASN A 6 25.50 2.71 31.40
C ASN A 6 26.21 2.08 32.61
N PRO A 7 25.52 1.82 33.74
CA PRO A 7 26.13 1.28 34.95
C PRO A 7 26.63 -0.16 34.80
N HIS A 8 26.19 -0.91 33.78
CA HIS A 8 26.74 -2.23 33.46
C HIS A 8 28.22 -2.19 33.06
N ASN A 9 28.73 -1.02 32.65
CA ASN A 9 30.13 -0.84 32.27
C ASN A 9 31.02 -0.34 33.41
N ASN A 10 30.45 -0.13 34.60
CA ASN A 10 31.19 0.35 35.75
C ASN A 10 32.12 -0.75 36.29
N ILE A 11 33.38 -0.38 36.54
CA ILE A 11 34.37 -1.25 37.18
C ILE A 11 34.41 -0.91 38.67
N ILE A 12 34.43 -1.94 39.52
CA ILE A 12 34.57 -1.77 40.97
C ILE A 12 35.87 -1.03 41.28
N PRO A 13 35.83 0.11 41.99
CA PRO A 13 37.03 0.82 42.41
C PRO A 13 37.89 -0.02 43.35
N ASN A 14 39.21 0.11 43.25
CA ASN A 14 40.11 -0.56 44.18
C ASN A 14 40.15 0.20 45.51
N PHE A 15 39.26 -0.14 46.44
CA PHE A 15 39.18 0.50 47.76
C PHE A 15 40.39 0.25 48.67
N THR A 16 41.34 -0.60 48.28
CA THR A 16 42.62 -0.78 49.00
C THR A 16 43.73 0.17 48.51
N ALA A 17 43.48 0.91 47.42
CA ALA A 17 44.42 1.86 46.88
C ALA A 17 44.66 3.03 47.85
N PRO A 18 45.87 3.63 47.85
CA PRO A 18 46.24 4.70 48.78
C PRO A 18 45.38 5.96 48.66
N GLU A 19 44.72 6.17 47.51
CA GLU A 19 43.76 7.25 47.29
C GLU A 19 42.53 7.20 48.21
N TYR A 20 42.15 6.00 48.68
CA TYR A 20 41.05 5.81 49.62
C TYR A 20 41.50 5.78 51.09
N ALA A 21 42.80 5.93 51.37
CA ALA A 21 43.33 5.81 52.73
C ALA A 21 42.64 6.76 53.72
N ASN A 22 42.41 8.02 53.34
CA ASN A 22 41.70 9.00 54.17
C ASN A 22 40.26 8.56 54.48
N LEU A 23 39.58 7.99 53.49
CA LEU A 23 38.20 7.49 53.62
C LEU A 23 38.16 6.28 54.55
N LEU A 24 39.10 5.34 54.40
CA LEU A 24 39.25 4.20 55.29
C LEU A 24 39.56 4.64 56.72
N THR A 25 40.40 5.66 56.95
CA THR A 25 40.69 6.15 58.31
C THR A 25 39.49 6.72 59.05
N GLN A 26 38.45 7.17 58.34
CA GLN A 26 37.19 7.61 58.97
C GLN A 26 36.27 6.43 59.36
N ILE A 27 36.48 5.25 58.76
CA ILE A 27 35.64 4.05 58.97
C ILE A 27 36.29 3.09 59.98
N ILE A 28 37.62 3.11 60.09
CA ILE A 28 38.36 2.32 61.06
C ILE A 28 37.93 2.67 62.49
N SER A 29 37.72 1.63 63.29
CA SER A 29 37.48 1.72 64.73
C SER A 29 38.28 0.61 65.44
N ASP A 30 38.30 0.58 66.77
CA ASP A 30 39.03 -0.43 67.55
C ASP A 30 38.64 -1.89 67.21
N SER A 31 37.52 -2.09 66.51
CA SER A 31 37.01 -3.39 66.08
C SER A 31 37.06 -3.65 64.56
N CYS A 32 37.45 -2.66 63.76
CA CYS A 32 37.37 -2.72 62.29
C CYS A 32 38.73 -2.45 61.63
N THR A 33 39.25 -3.45 60.93
CA THR A 33 40.51 -3.36 60.18
C THR A 33 40.32 -2.66 58.83
N ILE A 34 41.42 -2.15 58.27
CA ILE A 34 41.44 -1.51 56.94
C ILE A 34 40.84 -2.43 55.86
N ALA A 35 41.14 -3.72 55.91
CA ALA A 35 40.62 -4.71 54.97
C ALA A 35 39.09 -4.87 55.08
N GLN A 36 38.56 -4.88 56.31
CA GLN A 36 37.11 -4.96 56.55
C GLN A 36 36.39 -3.68 56.11
N ALA A 37 36.99 -2.51 56.34
CA ALA A 37 36.44 -1.24 55.86
C ALA A 37 36.40 -1.17 54.32
N ALA A 38 37.43 -1.67 53.63
CA ALA A 38 37.45 -1.73 52.17
C ALA A 38 36.39 -2.70 51.62
N GLU A 39 36.17 -3.85 52.26
CA GLU A 39 35.08 -4.77 51.87
C GLU A 39 33.69 -4.18 52.10
N LEU A 40 33.48 -3.42 53.19
CA LEU A 40 32.22 -2.71 53.40
C LEU A 40 31.94 -1.67 52.31
N LEU A 41 32.96 -0.91 51.89
CA LEU A 41 32.84 0.04 50.79
C LEU A 41 32.55 -0.66 49.46
N LYS A 42 33.18 -1.81 49.21
CA LYS A 42 32.92 -2.63 48.04
C LYS A 42 31.48 -3.12 48.01
N LEU A 43 30.98 -3.68 49.10
CA LEU A 43 29.58 -4.13 49.23
C LEU A 43 28.59 -2.98 49.02
N ALA A 44 28.85 -1.82 49.63
CA ALA A 44 28.00 -0.64 49.45
C ALA A 44 28.00 -0.16 47.99
N TRP A 45 29.15 -0.19 47.33
CA TRP A 45 29.27 0.16 45.92
C TRP A 45 28.52 -0.82 45.02
N GLU A 46 28.67 -2.13 45.25
CA GLU A 46 27.95 -3.18 44.50
C GLU A 46 26.44 -3.00 44.63
N ALA A 47 25.94 -2.80 45.85
CA ALA A 47 24.52 -2.56 46.09
C ALA A 47 24.01 -1.30 45.35
N ASN A 48 24.76 -0.19 45.37
CA ASN A 48 24.37 1.01 44.66
C ASN A 48 24.43 0.82 43.14
N ASN A 49 25.45 0.14 42.63
CA ASN A 49 25.60 -0.14 41.20
C ASN A 49 24.48 -1.07 40.69
N ASP A 50 24.04 -2.02 41.50
CA ASP A 50 22.93 -2.91 41.13
C ASP A 50 21.59 -2.16 41.07
N ILE A 51 21.32 -1.24 42.02
CA ILE A 51 20.17 -0.33 41.93
C ILE A 51 20.24 0.53 40.66
N GLU A 52 21.41 1.05 40.33
CA GLU A 52 21.61 1.84 39.11
C GLU A 52 21.36 1.02 37.85
N LYS A 53 21.81 -0.25 37.80
CA LYS A 53 21.50 -1.17 36.68
C LYS A 53 20.01 -1.42 36.54
N GLU A 54 19.31 -1.69 37.65
CA GLU A 54 17.85 -1.89 37.60
C GLU A 54 17.14 -0.66 37.04
N HIS A 55 17.51 0.54 37.49
CA HIS A 55 16.95 1.78 36.96
C HIS A 55 17.27 1.98 35.48
N TRP A 56 18.49 1.64 35.06
CA TRP A 56 18.90 1.70 33.67
C TRP A 56 18.07 0.74 32.81
N ASP A 57 17.94 -0.51 33.24
CA ASP A 57 17.20 -1.56 32.52
C ASP A 57 15.71 -1.22 32.41
N CYS A 58 15.10 -0.75 33.51
CA CYS A 58 13.73 -0.24 33.50
C CYS A 58 13.55 0.89 32.49
N ARG A 59 14.52 1.80 32.39
CA ARG A 59 14.45 2.92 31.45
C ARG A 59 14.56 2.45 30.00
N ILE A 60 15.51 1.58 29.69
CA ILE A 60 15.69 1.02 28.34
C ILE A 60 14.43 0.25 27.92
N GLN A 61 13.85 -0.52 28.85
CA GLN A 61 12.60 -1.23 28.59
C GLN A 61 11.44 -0.26 28.32
N ALA A 62 11.27 0.77 29.15
CA ALA A 62 10.22 1.77 28.96
C ALA A 62 10.37 2.54 27.64
N GLU A 63 11.61 2.86 27.25
CA GLU A 63 11.90 3.50 25.95
C GLU A 63 11.56 2.58 24.78
N ALA A 64 11.92 1.30 24.87
CA ALA A 64 11.58 0.30 23.85
C ALA A 64 10.06 0.09 23.73
N GLU A 65 9.34 0.02 24.86
CA GLU A 65 7.88 -0.09 24.90
C GLU A 65 7.21 1.16 24.30
N HIS A 66 7.67 2.35 24.66
CA HIS A 66 7.17 3.60 24.10
C HIS A 66 7.41 3.68 22.59
N ALA A 67 8.60 3.32 22.11
CA ALA A 67 8.90 3.28 20.68
C ALA A 67 8.02 2.27 19.93
N ALA A 68 7.77 1.10 20.51
CA ALA A 68 6.88 0.09 19.95
C ALA A 68 5.42 0.59 19.91
N GLN A 69 4.97 1.31 20.94
CA GLN A 69 3.64 1.88 20.99
C GLN A 69 3.46 3.00 19.94
N ASP A 70 4.41 3.93 19.83
CA ASP A 70 4.38 4.99 18.81
C ASP A 70 4.32 4.40 17.39
N LEU A 71 5.07 3.33 17.12
CA LEU A 71 4.99 2.64 15.83
C LEU A 71 3.59 2.03 15.59
N ARG A 72 2.99 1.40 16.59
CA ARG A 72 1.63 0.84 16.49
C ARG A 72 0.60 1.93 16.24
N ASP A 73 0.71 3.05 16.94
CA ASP A 73 -0.22 4.17 16.81
C ASP A 73 -0.12 4.78 15.41
N ARG A 74 1.10 4.97 14.88
CA ARG A 74 1.31 5.42 13.49
C ARG A 74 0.65 4.51 12.49
N VAL A 75 0.90 3.20 12.57
CA VAL A 75 0.29 2.20 11.67
C VAL A 75 -1.24 2.21 11.79
N ALA A 76 -1.77 2.31 13.00
CA ALA A 76 -3.21 2.40 13.23
C ALA A 76 -3.81 3.67 12.60
N THR A 77 -3.13 4.83 12.74
CA THR A 77 -3.59 6.08 12.14
C THR A 77 -3.54 6.06 10.62
N GLU A 78 -2.50 5.48 10.01
CA GLU A 78 -2.39 5.33 8.56
C GLU A 78 -3.49 4.43 8.02
N LYS A 79 -3.68 3.26 8.63
CA LYS A 79 -4.76 2.33 8.26
C LYS A 79 -6.14 2.96 8.40
N SER A 80 -6.36 3.77 9.43
CA SER A 80 -7.62 4.51 9.60
C SER A 80 -7.85 5.50 8.47
N LYS A 81 -6.81 6.25 8.07
CA LYS A 81 -6.89 7.21 6.96
C LYS A 81 -7.13 6.52 5.62
N GLU A 82 -6.49 5.38 5.39
CA GLU A 82 -6.73 4.57 4.18
C GLU A 82 -8.17 4.08 4.11
N ALA A 83 -8.71 3.58 5.23
CA ALA A 83 -10.09 3.13 5.31
C ALA A 83 -11.09 4.28 5.09
N GLU A 84 -10.81 5.47 5.64
CA GLU A 84 -11.62 6.66 5.42
C GLU A 84 -11.61 7.10 3.95
N MET A 85 -10.43 7.14 3.32
CA MET A 85 -10.31 7.42 1.88
C MET A 85 -11.07 6.41 1.02
N GLU A 86 -11.00 5.12 1.36
CA GLU A 86 -11.73 4.07 0.62
C GLU A 86 -13.25 4.26 0.77
N CYS A 87 -13.73 4.56 1.97
CA CYS A 87 -15.13 4.91 2.21
C CYS A 87 -15.56 6.13 1.40
N GLU A 88 -14.81 7.24 1.43
CA GLU A 88 -15.10 8.45 0.66
C GLU A 88 -15.15 8.17 -0.84
N LEU A 89 -14.20 7.37 -1.34
CA LEU A 89 -14.12 7.02 -2.76
C LEU A 89 -15.32 6.13 -3.17
N GLU A 90 -15.72 5.19 -2.33
CA GLU A 90 -16.89 4.37 -2.58
C GLU A 90 -18.18 5.19 -2.52
N GLU A 91 -18.32 6.11 -1.57
CA GLU A 91 -19.44 7.06 -1.52
C GLU A 91 -19.52 7.91 -2.78
N ALA A 92 -18.39 8.43 -3.27
CA ALA A 92 -18.31 9.16 -4.52
C ALA A 92 -18.73 8.31 -5.73
N ARG A 93 -18.29 7.04 -5.81
CA ARG A 93 -18.74 6.10 -6.85
C ARG A 93 -20.24 5.84 -6.78
N GLN A 94 -20.79 5.64 -5.58
CA GLN A 94 -22.22 5.43 -5.40
C GLN A 94 -23.02 6.67 -5.80
N GLU A 95 -22.54 7.85 -5.47
CA GLU A 95 -23.17 9.11 -5.89
C GLU A 95 -23.13 9.30 -7.41
N ASP A 96 -21.98 9.02 -8.04
CA ASP A 96 -21.82 9.06 -9.49
C ASP A 96 -22.76 8.08 -10.20
N ARG A 97 -22.86 6.85 -9.70
CA ARG A 97 -23.80 5.83 -10.21
C ARG A 97 -25.27 6.27 -10.08
N LYS A 98 -25.63 6.97 -9.01
CA LYS A 98 -26.97 7.54 -8.82
C LYS A 98 -27.25 8.68 -9.80
N LYS A 99 -26.31 9.62 -9.94
CA LYS A 99 -26.44 10.80 -10.83
C LYS A 99 -26.44 10.41 -12.31
N TYR A 100 -25.60 9.46 -12.70
CA TYR A 100 -25.39 9.06 -14.10
C TYR A 100 -25.78 7.62 -14.38
N ARG A 101 -26.93 7.17 -13.87
CA ARG A 101 -27.41 5.79 -14.01
C ARG A 101 -27.32 5.22 -15.44
N HIS A 102 -27.62 6.04 -16.44
CA HIS A 102 -27.57 5.65 -17.85
C HIS A 102 -26.16 5.29 -18.34
N LYS A 103 -25.10 5.91 -17.80
CA LYS A 103 -23.70 5.61 -18.15
C LYS A 103 -23.21 4.30 -17.50
N HIS A 104 -23.79 3.96 -16.35
CA HIS A 104 -23.45 2.77 -15.57
C HIS A 104 -24.40 1.58 -15.82
N THR A 105 -25.32 1.72 -16.78
CA THR A 105 -26.20 0.61 -17.16
C THR A 105 -25.40 -0.40 -17.97
N SER A 106 -25.40 -1.65 -17.53
CA SER A 106 -24.71 -2.72 -18.27
C SER A 106 -25.30 -2.84 -19.68
N ILE A 107 -24.44 -2.78 -20.69
CA ILE A 107 -24.84 -3.03 -22.06
C ILE A 107 -25.08 -4.54 -22.18
N PRO A 108 -26.30 -4.98 -22.56
CA PRO A 108 -26.57 -6.39 -22.73
C PRO A 108 -25.65 -6.96 -23.81
N ASN A 109 -24.97 -8.06 -23.48
CA ASN A 109 -24.14 -8.76 -24.45
C ASN A 109 -25.04 -9.57 -25.39
N HIS A 110 -25.44 -8.94 -26.50
CA HIS A 110 -26.19 -9.61 -27.54
C HIS A 110 -25.25 -10.42 -28.44
N PRO A 111 -25.63 -11.65 -28.86
CA PRO A 111 -24.88 -12.35 -29.88
C PRO A 111 -24.85 -11.50 -31.16
N PRO A 112 -23.77 -11.57 -31.96
CA PRO A 112 -23.71 -10.85 -33.23
C PRO A 112 -24.93 -11.22 -34.11
N PRO A 113 -25.47 -10.26 -34.89
CA PRO A 113 -26.59 -10.53 -35.79
C PRO A 113 -26.28 -11.74 -36.68
N ARG A 114 -27.15 -12.75 -36.65
CA ARG A 114 -27.02 -13.95 -37.50
C ARG A 114 -27.54 -13.72 -38.92
N THR A 115 -28.19 -12.60 -39.16
CA THR A 115 -28.70 -12.21 -40.48
C THR A 115 -27.54 -11.70 -41.35
N PRO A 116 -27.37 -12.21 -42.58
CA PRO A 116 -26.33 -11.71 -43.48
C PRO A 116 -26.56 -10.22 -43.76
N LEU A 117 -25.46 -9.47 -43.86
CA LEU A 117 -25.51 -8.05 -44.21
C LEU A 117 -26.17 -7.89 -45.59
N VAL A 118 -27.20 -7.07 -45.67
CA VAL A 118 -27.89 -6.79 -46.93
C VAL A 118 -27.11 -5.69 -47.64
N ILE A 119 -26.23 -6.10 -48.56
CA ILE A 119 -25.39 -5.19 -49.34
C ILE A 119 -26.12 -4.84 -50.64
N PRO A 120 -26.18 -3.54 -51.02
CA PRO A 120 -26.68 -3.12 -52.33
C PRO A 120 -25.90 -3.73 -53.51
N SER A 121 -26.50 -3.73 -54.70
CA SER A 121 -25.85 -4.24 -55.91
C SER A 121 -24.52 -3.53 -56.20
N PRO A 122 -23.51 -4.21 -56.78
CA PRO A 122 -22.27 -3.55 -57.24
C PRO A 122 -22.55 -2.32 -58.11
N PHE A 123 -23.56 -2.39 -58.99
CA PHE A 123 -24.01 -1.26 -59.81
C PHE A 123 -24.36 -0.02 -58.98
N THR A 124 -25.09 -0.24 -57.88
CA THR A 124 -25.56 0.84 -57.00
C THR A 124 -24.43 1.43 -56.19
N ILE A 125 -23.47 0.58 -55.77
CA ILE A 125 -22.27 1.02 -55.07
C ILE A 125 -21.43 1.90 -56.02
N CYS A 126 -21.19 1.44 -57.26
CA CYS A 126 -20.46 2.21 -58.27
C CYS A 126 -21.15 3.55 -58.59
N THR A 127 -22.47 3.52 -58.81
CA THR A 127 -23.25 4.74 -59.10
C THR A 127 -23.14 5.76 -57.97
N LEU A 128 -23.19 5.31 -56.71
CA LEU A 128 -23.00 6.17 -55.55
C LEU A 128 -21.56 6.71 -55.45
N THR A 129 -20.54 5.87 -55.70
CA THR A 129 -19.14 6.32 -55.67
C THR A 129 -18.83 7.34 -56.76
N GLU A 130 -19.52 7.26 -57.90
CA GLU A 130 -19.40 8.21 -59.00
C GLU A 130 -20.19 9.50 -58.77
N GLY A 131 -20.95 9.60 -57.67
CA GLY A 131 -21.81 10.75 -57.36
C GLY A 131 -23.01 10.90 -58.29
N LYS A 132 -23.38 9.83 -59.01
CA LYS A 132 -24.52 9.84 -59.94
C LYS A 132 -25.82 9.55 -59.19
N HIS A 133 -26.93 9.99 -59.77
CA HIS A 133 -28.25 9.69 -59.23
C HIS A 133 -28.53 8.17 -59.28
N CYS A 134 -28.68 7.55 -58.12
CA CYS A 134 -29.06 6.14 -57.98
C CYS A 134 -30.53 6.05 -57.51
N PRO A 135 -31.44 5.44 -58.29
CA PRO A 135 -32.83 5.27 -57.87
C PRO A 135 -32.98 4.55 -56.53
N LEU A 136 -33.86 5.04 -55.66
CA LEU A 136 -34.12 4.45 -54.34
C LEU A 136 -34.62 3.00 -54.41
N TRP A 137 -35.24 2.62 -55.54
CA TRP A 137 -35.75 1.27 -55.77
C TRP A 137 -34.69 0.18 -55.54
N TYR A 138 -33.42 0.46 -55.88
CA TYR A 138 -32.33 -0.51 -55.69
C TYR A 138 -32.02 -0.84 -54.22
N PHE A 139 -32.44 0.00 -53.28
CA PHE A 139 -32.28 -0.21 -51.84
C PHE A 139 -33.53 -0.85 -51.20
N THR A 140 -34.59 -1.09 -51.98
CA THR A 140 -35.77 -1.80 -51.50
C THR A 140 -35.50 -3.30 -51.44
N ASN A 141 -36.26 -4.03 -50.62
CA ASN A 141 -36.16 -5.49 -50.55
C ASN A 141 -36.31 -6.13 -51.94
N GLN A 142 -37.18 -5.59 -52.79
CA GLN A 142 -37.38 -6.09 -54.15
C GLN A 142 -36.15 -5.85 -55.05
N GLY A 143 -35.58 -4.64 -55.00
CA GLY A 143 -34.36 -4.30 -55.76
C GLY A 143 -33.16 -5.15 -55.32
N LEU A 144 -33.01 -5.36 -54.02
CA LEU A 144 -31.95 -6.18 -53.44
C LEU A 144 -32.08 -7.67 -53.79
N GLN A 145 -33.30 -8.22 -53.81
CA GLN A 145 -33.53 -9.61 -54.25
C GLN A 145 -33.28 -9.76 -55.75
N THR A 146 -33.72 -8.80 -56.56
CA THR A 146 -33.50 -8.81 -58.02
C THR A 146 -32.00 -8.81 -58.33
N ALA A 147 -31.22 -7.98 -57.63
CA ALA A 147 -29.76 -7.93 -57.78
C ALA A 147 -29.07 -9.25 -57.37
N LYS A 148 -29.57 -9.92 -56.32
CA LYS A 148 -29.06 -11.23 -55.91
C LYS A 148 -29.31 -12.31 -56.97
N THR A 149 -30.49 -12.30 -57.61
CA THR A 149 -30.83 -13.25 -58.67
C THR A 149 -30.06 -12.98 -59.96
N SER A 150 -29.84 -11.71 -60.33
CA SER A 150 -29.07 -11.34 -61.53
C SER A 150 -27.58 -11.64 -61.40
N ALA A 151 -27.01 -11.51 -60.20
CA ALA A 151 -25.59 -11.84 -59.96
C ALA A 151 -25.28 -13.35 -60.09
N GLY A 152 -26.27 -14.22 -59.95
CA GLY A 152 -26.14 -15.67 -60.16
C GLY A 152 -26.41 -16.15 -61.59
N THR A 153 -26.88 -15.26 -62.47
CA THR A 153 -27.19 -15.55 -63.87
C THR A 153 -26.21 -14.77 -64.76
N GLY A 154 -24.92 -15.05 -64.60
CA GLY A 154 -23.92 -14.62 -65.56
C GLY A 154 -24.03 -15.52 -66.79
N ASP A 155 -24.64 -15.00 -67.85
CA ASP A 155 -24.41 -15.52 -69.19
C ASP A 155 -22.89 -15.51 -69.45
N ASP A 156 -22.34 -16.70 -69.63
CA ASP A 156 -21.02 -16.98 -70.15
C ASP A 156 -21.00 -16.65 -71.65
N ASP A 157 -21.09 -15.36 -71.98
CA ASP A 157 -20.67 -14.83 -73.27
C ASP A 157 -20.68 -13.30 -73.23
N THR A 158 -19.51 -12.70 -73.05
CA THR A 158 -19.02 -11.58 -73.87
C THR A 158 -17.56 -11.28 -73.47
N ILE A 159 -16.69 -11.45 -74.46
CA ILE A 159 -15.24 -11.27 -74.51
C ILE A 159 -14.88 -9.77 -74.66
N ILE A 160 -13.90 -9.29 -73.84
CA ILE A 160 -12.82 -8.28 -74.07
C ILE A 160 -13.26 -6.87 -74.60
N PHE A 161 -12.91 -5.70 -74.04
CA PHE A 161 -11.61 -5.08 -73.63
C PHE A 161 -11.79 -4.14 -72.43
#